data_AF-A0A1V4ZGV3-F1
#
_entry.id   AF-A0A1V4ZGV3-F1
#
_cell.length_a   1.000
_cell.length_b   1.000
_cell.length_c   1.000
_cell.angle_alpha   90.00
_cell.angle_beta   90.00
_cell.angle_gamma   90.00
#
_symmetry.space_group_name_H-M   'P 1'
#
loop_
_entity.id
_entity.type
_entity.pdbx_description
1 polymer ?
#
loop_
_entity_poly.entity_id
_entity_poly.type
_entity_poly.pdbx_seq_one_letter_code
_entity_poly.pdbx_strand_id
1 'polypeptide(L)'
;MNKYPGIPELLESWMEEQGLDERWVTVQEIRERFGLTRYQCNTLSGFLRRLEHGPFGQFPYIVANITRENGEHPSDPKRCRYLLKHRDPHAVVRRYSRVPGAAHGT
;
A
#
# COMPACT_ATOMS: atom_id res chain seq x y z
N MET A 1 13.31 -5.31 -15.33
CA MET A 1 12.19 -5.19 -14.36
C MET A 1 11.47 -3.86 -14.60
N ASN A 2 10.46 -3.79 -15.49
CA ASN A 2 9.80 -2.51 -15.85
C ASN A 2 8.27 -2.54 -15.68
N LYS A 3 7.74 -3.21 -14.65
CA LYS A 3 6.27 -3.28 -14.46
C LYS A 3 5.67 -1.99 -13.85
N TYR A 4 6.50 -1.18 -13.19
CA TYR A 4 6.09 0.08 -12.54
C TYR A 4 7.23 1.12 -12.65
N PRO A 5 7.48 1.70 -13.83
CA PRO A 5 8.57 2.66 -14.01
C PRO A 5 8.33 3.92 -13.17
N GLY A 6 9.28 4.28 -12.30
CA GLY A 6 9.25 5.50 -11.48
C GLY A 6 8.26 5.51 -10.31
N ILE A 7 7.26 4.62 -10.26
CA ILE A 7 6.27 4.59 -9.18
C ILE A 7 6.88 4.28 -7.80
N PRO A 8 7.79 3.28 -7.63
CA PRO A 8 8.42 3.01 -6.35
C PRO A 8 9.24 4.21 -5.86
N GLU A 9 10.04 4.81 -6.74
CA GLU A 9 10.92 5.94 -6.44
C GLU A 9 10.11 7.18 -5.99
N LEU A 10 8.99 7.46 -6.65
CA LEU A 10 8.09 8.55 -6.27
C LEU A 10 7.46 8.34 -4.89
N LEU A 11 7.02 7.11 -4.60
CA LEU A 11 6.44 6.75 -3.31
C LEU A 11 7.49 6.81 -2.18
N GLU A 12 8.71 6.36 -2.45
CA GLU A 12 9.82 6.40 -1.51
C GLU A 12 10.18 7.84 -1.15
N SER A 13 10.44 8.67 -2.17
CA SER A 13 10.73 10.10 -1.96
C SER A 13 9.60 10.81 -1.22
N TRP A 14 8.34 10.46 -1.50
CA TRP A 14 7.22 11.04 -0.77
C TRP A 14 7.20 10.64 0.71
N MET A 15 7.38 9.35 1.00
CA MET A 15 7.39 8.85 2.38
C MET A 15 8.58 9.41 3.17
N GLU A 16 9.76 9.47 2.55
CA GLU A 16 10.98 10.07 3.15
C GLU A 16 10.79 11.55 3.46
N GLU A 17 10.22 12.33 2.54
CA GLU A 17 9.99 13.76 2.73
C GLU A 17 8.97 14.02 3.85
N GLN A 18 8.02 13.11 4.06
CA GLN A 18 7.07 13.21 5.17
C GLN A 18 7.67 12.73 6.51
N GLY A 19 8.75 11.93 6.49
CA GLY A 19 9.42 11.41 7.69
C GLY A 19 8.52 10.51 8.55
N LEU A 20 7.47 9.93 7.98
CA LEU A 20 6.47 9.15 8.71
C LEU A 20 6.67 7.65 8.47
N ASP A 21 6.70 6.89 9.56
CA ASP A 21 6.81 5.43 9.52
C ASP A 21 5.50 4.77 9.04
N GLU A 22 4.35 5.44 9.21
CA GLU A 22 3.05 4.98 8.75
C GLU A 22 2.16 6.16 8.33
N ARG A 23 1.51 6.07 7.17
CA ARG A 23 0.59 7.11 6.68
C ARG A 23 -0.50 6.56 5.78
N TRP A 24 -1.71 7.08 5.96
CA TRP A 24 -2.80 6.93 5.01
C TRP A 24 -2.61 7.83 3.80
N VAL A 25 -2.66 7.22 2.62
CA VAL A 25 -2.48 7.91 1.35
C VAL A 25 -3.57 7.57 0.37
N THR A 26 -4.00 8.54 -0.43
CA THR A 26 -4.88 8.30 -1.57
C THR A 26 -4.14 8.41 -2.89
N VAL A 27 -4.62 7.69 -3.90
CA VAL A 27 -4.14 7.84 -5.28
C VAL A 27 -4.37 9.27 -5.78
N GLN A 28 -5.43 9.92 -5.29
CA GLN A 28 -5.74 11.30 -5.64
C GLN A 28 -4.70 12.28 -5.08
N GLU A 29 -4.29 12.14 -3.81
CA GLU A 29 -3.21 12.96 -3.23
C GLU A 29 -1.90 12.80 -4.00
N ILE A 30 -1.51 11.56 -4.32
CA ILE A 30 -0.29 11.29 -5.08
C ILE A 30 -0.40 11.89 -6.49
N ARG A 31 -1.58 11.79 -7.11
CA ARG A 31 -1.85 12.40 -8.41
C ARG A 31 -1.71 13.92 -8.38
N GLU A 32 -2.31 14.58 -7.40
CA GLU A 32 -2.27 16.03 -7.27
C GLU A 32 -0.85 16.52 -6.98
N ARG A 33 -0.11 15.78 -6.14
CA ARG A 33 1.25 16.10 -5.76
C ARG A 33 2.27 15.95 -6.89
N PHE A 34 2.20 14.85 -7.62
CA PHE A 34 3.19 14.49 -8.64
C PHE A 34 2.70 14.73 -10.08
N GLY A 35 1.49 15.30 -10.26
CA GLY A 35 0.91 15.56 -11.57
C GLY A 35 0.66 14.29 -12.40
N LEU A 36 0.34 13.16 -11.75
CA LEU A 36 0.26 11.87 -12.43
C LEU A 36 -0.86 11.83 -13.47
N THR A 37 -0.57 11.18 -14.60
CA THR A 37 -1.59 10.88 -15.61
C THR A 37 -2.58 9.82 -15.09
N ARG A 38 -3.75 9.73 -15.72
CA ARG A 38 -4.75 8.68 -15.40
C ARG A 38 -4.14 7.27 -15.50
N TYR A 39 -3.27 7.03 -16.48
CA TYR A 39 -2.59 5.75 -16.65
C TYR A 39 -1.64 5.43 -15.49
N GLN A 40 -0.85 6.41 -15.05
CA GLN A 40 0.01 6.27 -13.88
C GLN A 40 -0.80 6.06 -12.59
N CYS A 41 -1.95 6.70 -12.45
CA CYS A 41 -2.86 6.48 -11.31
C CYS A 41 -3.37 5.02 -11.24
N ASN A 42 -3.70 4.43 -12.40
CA ASN A 42 -4.08 3.02 -12.47
C ASN A 42 -2.91 2.10 -12.10
N THR A 43 -1.72 2.42 -12.61
CA THR A 43 -0.48 1.70 -12.33
C THR A 43 -0.13 1.75 -10.84
N LEU A 44 -0.23 2.93 -10.23
CA LEU A 44 -0.03 3.18 -8.81
C LEU A 44 -1.05 2.42 -7.95
N SER A 45 -2.33 2.44 -8.31
CA SER A 45 -3.36 1.66 -7.61
C SER A 45 -3.05 0.16 -7.64
N GLY A 46 -2.61 -0.34 -8.80
CA GLY A 46 -2.17 -1.73 -8.95
C GLY A 46 -0.91 -2.04 -8.14
N PHE A 47 0.02 -1.09 -8.04
CA PHE A 47 1.23 -1.21 -7.24
C PHE A 47 0.91 -1.27 -5.74
N LEU A 48 0.07 -0.36 -5.23
CA LEU A 48 -0.36 -0.33 -3.83
C LEU A 48 -1.11 -1.61 -3.43
N ARG A 49 -2.01 -2.11 -4.30
CA ARG A 49 -2.64 -3.43 -4.08
C ARG A 49 -1.63 -4.57 -4.06
N ARG A 50 -0.56 -4.49 -4.84
CA ARG A 50 0.50 -5.51 -4.79
C ARG A 50 1.25 -5.46 -3.46
N LEU A 51 1.51 -4.27 -2.92
CA LEU A 51 2.17 -4.08 -1.62
C LEU A 51 1.35 -4.60 -0.44
N GLU A 52 0.02 -4.70 -0.57
CA GLU A 52 -0.86 -5.34 0.42
C GLU A 52 -0.60 -6.85 0.49
N HIS A 53 -0.35 -7.50 -0.66
CA HIS A 53 -0.08 -8.93 -0.73
C HIS A 53 1.35 -9.30 -0.30
N GLY A 54 2.29 -8.35 -0.32
CA GLY A 54 3.65 -8.60 0.13
C GLY A 54 4.67 -7.57 -0.37
N PRO A 55 5.94 -7.70 0.06
CA PRO A 55 6.99 -6.77 -0.31
C PRO A 55 7.29 -6.80 -1.81
N PHE A 56 7.62 -5.65 -2.37
CA PHE A 56 8.00 -5.52 -3.78
C PHE A 56 9.51 -5.31 -3.91
N GLY A 57 10.25 -6.38 -4.20
CA GLY A 57 11.71 -6.29 -4.41
C GLY A 57 12.43 -5.72 -3.17
N GLN A 58 13.20 -4.64 -3.37
CA GLN A 58 13.91 -3.92 -2.33
C GLN A 58 13.13 -2.72 -1.75
N PHE A 59 11.88 -2.53 -2.16
CA PHE A 59 11.07 -1.41 -1.70
C PHE A 59 10.82 -1.50 -0.19
N PRO A 60 11.17 -0.46 0.60
CA PRO A 60 11.18 -0.53 2.07
C PRO A 60 9.79 -0.32 2.69
N TYR A 61 8.76 -0.02 1.91
CA TYR A 61 7.40 0.20 2.42
C TYR A 61 6.45 -0.92 1.98
N ILE A 62 5.42 -1.18 2.78
CA ILE A 62 4.31 -2.09 2.49
C ILE A 62 2.98 -1.37 2.67
N VAL A 63 1.92 -1.91 2.08
CA VAL A 63 0.56 -1.43 2.37
C VAL A 63 0.00 -2.31 3.47
N ALA A 64 -0.14 -1.74 4.66
CA ALA A 64 -0.66 -2.45 5.83
C ALA A 64 -2.18 -2.65 5.75
N ASN A 65 -2.91 -1.70 5.13
CA ASN A 65 -4.37 -1.74 5.04
C ASN A 65 -4.88 -0.95 3.83
N ILE A 66 -6.03 -1.35 3.30
CA ILE A 66 -6.74 -0.64 2.22
C ILE A 66 -8.18 -0.39 2.66
N THR A 67 -8.54 0.88 2.80
CA THR A 67 -9.91 1.27 3.13
C THR A 67 -10.56 1.89 1.91
N ARG A 68 -11.79 1.47 1.61
CA ARG A 68 -12.61 2.08 0.57
C ARG A 68 -13.65 2.93 1.26
N GLU A 69 -13.47 4.24 1.23
CA GLU A 69 -14.53 5.15 1.61
C GLU A 69 -15.55 5.22 0.48
N ASN A 70 -16.79 4.84 0.80
CA ASN A 70 -17.92 5.28 0.01
C ASN A 70 -18.05 6.78 0.29
N GLY A 71 -18.09 7.59 -0.77
CA GLY A 71 -18.35 9.01 -0.58
C GLY A 71 -19.70 9.22 0.09
N GLU A 72 -19.89 10.43 0.63
CA GLU A 72 -21.12 10.82 1.30
C GLU A 72 -22.35 10.62 0.40
N HIS A 73 -22.17 10.73 -0.93
CA HIS A 73 -23.17 10.32 -1.91
C HIS A 73 -22.86 8.95 -2.54
N PRO A 74 -23.91 8.15 -2.84
CA PRO A 74 -23.76 6.87 -3.53
C PRO A 74 -23.23 7.00 -4.97
N SER A 75 -23.24 8.21 -5.54
CA SER A 75 -22.68 8.54 -6.85
C SER A 75 -21.21 8.97 -6.79
N ASP A 76 -20.66 9.21 -5.59
CA ASP A 76 -19.26 9.57 -5.47
C ASP A 76 -18.35 8.39 -5.83
N PRO A 77 -17.29 8.63 -6.61
CA PRO A 77 -16.31 7.60 -6.88
C PRO A 77 -15.69 7.14 -5.56
N LYS A 78 -15.72 5.82 -5.33
CA LYS A 78 -15.14 5.20 -4.13
C LYS A 78 -13.70 5.65 -3.95
N ARG A 79 -13.41 6.34 -2.85
CA ARG A 79 -12.06 6.79 -2.52
C ARG A 79 -11.33 5.66 -1.82
N CYS A 80 -10.37 5.06 -2.51
CA CYS A 80 -9.46 4.10 -1.90
C CYS A 80 -8.34 4.84 -1.16
N ARG A 81 -8.25 4.61 0.14
CA ARG A 81 -7.15 4.98 1.02
C ARG A 81 -6.27 3.76 1.27
N TYR A 82 -4.96 3.95 1.20
CA TYR A 82 -3.95 2.92 1.38
C TYR A 82 -3.06 3.33 2.55
N LEU A 83 -2.93 2.47 3.55
CA LEU A 83 -2.05 2.70 4.68
C LEU A 83 -0.65 2.22 4.31
N LEU A 84 0.21 3.14 3.89
CA LEU A 84 1.63 2.84 3.69
C LEU A 84 2.33 2.79 5.05
N LYS A 85 3.14 1.78 5.25
CA LYS A 85 3.93 1.59 6.46
C LYS A 85 5.34 1.18 6.06
N HIS A 86 6.33 1.67 6.79
CA HIS A 86 7.68 1.15 6.70
C HIS A 86 7.67 -0.33 7.08
N ARG A 87 8.35 -1.13 6.26
CA ARG A 87 8.49 -2.55 6.48
C ARG A 87 9.47 -2.74 7.63
N ASP A 88 8.92 -2.98 8.82
CA ASP A 88 9.75 -3.50 9.89
C ASP A 88 10.16 -4.95 9.57
N PRO A 89 11.46 -5.27 9.45
CA PRO A 89 11.91 -6.62 9.13
C PRO A 89 11.48 -7.66 10.18
N HIS A 90 11.13 -7.26 11.41
CA HIS A 90 10.64 -8.17 12.45
C HIS A 90 9.14 -8.47 12.35
N ALA A 91 8.33 -7.66 11.66
CA ALA A 91 6.89 -7.88 11.59
C ALA A 91 6.48 -9.10 10.72
N VAL A 92 7.32 -9.50 9.76
CA VAL A 92 7.05 -10.62 8.85
C VAL A 92 7.03 -11.97 9.57
N VAL A 93 7.71 -12.09 10.72
CA VAL A 93 7.74 -13.32 11.52
C VAL A 93 6.38 -13.65 12.14
N ARG A 94 5.52 -12.64 12.39
CA ARG A 94 4.24 -12.86 13.08
C ARG A 94 3.12 -13.41 12.19
N ARG A 95 3.17 -13.22 10.86
CA ARG A 95 2.10 -13.69 9.96
C ARG A 95 2.20 -15.16 9.56
N TYR A 96 3.34 -15.83 9.81
CA TYR A 96 3.49 -17.27 9.61
C TYR A 96 3.31 -18.11 10.89
N SER A 97 3.02 -17.48 12.03
CA SER A 97 2.67 -18.20 13.27
C SER A 97 1.16 -18.38 13.43
N ARG A 98 0.41 -18.61 12.34
CA ARG A 98 -0.92 -19.23 12.47
C ARG A 98 -0.67 -20.72 12.65
N VAL A 99 -0.44 -21.09 13.90
CA VAL A 99 -0.36 -22.47 14.39
C VAL A 99 -1.51 -23.27 13.76
N PRO A 100 -1.26 -24.36 13.01
CA PRO A 100 -2.32 -25.27 12.62
C PRO A 100 -2.88 -25.86 13.92
N GLY A 101 -4.17 -25.64 14.16
CA GLY A 101 -4.87 -26.16 15.32
C GLY A 101 -4.64 -27.66 15.46
N ALA A 102 -3.80 -28.04 16.40
CA ALA A 102 -3.77 -29.38 16.96
C ALA A 102 -5.03 -29.51 17.83
N ALA A 103 -6.07 -30.11 17.27
CA ALA A 103 -7.18 -30.65 18.06
C ALA A 103 -7.16 -32.17 17.87
N HIS A 104 -6.29 -32.82 18.65
CA HIS A 104 -6.36 -34.23 19.00
C HIS A 104 -6.53 -34.30 20.53
N GLY A 105 -7.47 -35.12 21.00
CA GLY A 105 -7.70 -35.41 22.42
C GLY A 105 -9.20 -35.48 22.70
N THR A 106 -9.85 -36.61 22.36
CA THR A 106 -10.18 -37.77 23.23
C THR A 106 -11.38 -37.51 24.11
#